data_AF-A0A0D3HT02-F1
#
_entry.id   AF-A0A0D3HT02-F1
#
_cell.length_a   1.000
_cell.length_b   1.000
_cell.length_c   1.000
_cell.angle_alpha   90.00
_cell.angle_beta   90.00
_cell.angle_gamma   90.00
#
_symmetry.space_group_name_H-M   'P 1'
#
loop_
_entity.id
_entity.type
_entity.pdbx_description
1 polymer ?
#
loop_
_entity_poly.entity_id
_entity_poly.type
_entity_poly.pdbx_seq_one_letter_code
_entity_poly.pdbx_strand_id
1 'polypeptide(L)'
;MARSWSLLLLPFALALVASVAQAAVVEYTFNVGNLSISQLCQQEMIITAVNGQLPGPTIVATEGDTVVVHMVNESPYNMTIHWHGIFQRGTPWADGPAMVTQCPVRPGGNYTYRFNVTGQEGTLWWHSHFSFLRATVYGALIIKPRGGAKAYPFPVPDEEVVVILGEWWKRNVYDLQQEALHTGIPAAHADAYTINGKPGGFYDNCSAPNQTHKFELKQNKTYMLRIINAALNTPLFFKVANHSFNVVAADACYTKPYKTDVVVISPGQTVDALLVPDAGVAAAVGGRYYMAVIPYNSAVNAINASVLYSLTNGTAIVEYAGGPATSPPMLPEMPEYNDTATAHRFLSNMTALVPNRVPLAVDTHMFVTVSMGDTFCGPEQTMECNKNRTIFASSMNNASFILPNTTSMLEAMYKGSIDGVYTRDFPDTPPIVFDYTADASEQNATLKHTFKSTKVKTLKYNSTVQMVLQNTRLVSKESHPMHLHGFNFFVLAQGFGNYNETTDPAKFNLVDPQERNTVAGFGSCTATSMLI
;
A
#
# COMPACT_ATOMS: atom_id res chain seq x y z
N MET A 1 -0.84 -71.89 13.74
CA MET A 1 -1.69 -70.79 14.24
C MET A 1 -0.98 -69.48 13.94
N ALA A 2 -1.28 -68.86 12.79
CA ALA A 2 -0.72 -67.56 12.42
C ALA A 2 -1.60 -66.46 13.01
N ARG A 3 -1.10 -65.74 14.03
CA ARG A 3 -1.81 -64.57 14.57
C ARG A 3 -1.44 -63.34 13.76
N SER A 4 -2.48 -62.65 13.30
CA SER A 4 -2.49 -61.45 12.48
C SER A 4 -1.77 -60.27 13.15
N TRP A 5 -0.67 -59.81 12.55
CA TRP A 5 0.01 -58.55 12.91
C TRP A 5 -0.50 -57.35 12.09
N SER A 6 -1.48 -57.55 11.22
CA SER A 6 -1.95 -56.54 10.26
C SER A 6 -2.89 -55.48 10.84
N LEU A 7 -3.35 -55.65 12.09
CA LEU A 7 -4.32 -54.75 12.74
C LEU A 7 -3.68 -53.64 13.60
N LEU A 8 -2.37 -53.66 13.82
CA LEU A 8 -1.65 -52.64 14.61
C LEU A 8 -1.02 -51.52 13.76
N LEU A 9 -0.97 -51.67 12.44
CA LEU A 9 -0.39 -50.67 11.53
C LEU A 9 -1.37 -49.57 11.12
N LEU A 10 -2.69 -49.83 11.18
CA LEU A 10 -3.72 -48.85 10.83
C LEU A 10 -3.79 -47.63 11.78
N PRO A 11 -3.76 -47.78 13.12
CA PRO A 11 -3.79 -46.62 14.02
C PRO A 11 -2.48 -45.81 13.97
N PHE A 12 -1.34 -46.45 13.69
CA PHE A 12 -0.06 -45.75 13.53
C PHE A 12 -0.01 -44.96 12.21
N ALA A 13 -0.58 -45.49 11.12
CA ALA A 13 -0.73 -44.76 9.87
C ALA A 13 -1.70 -43.58 9.97
N LEU A 14 -2.83 -43.72 10.70
CA LEU A 14 -3.76 -42.61 10.97
C LEU A 14 -3.17 -41.54 11.92
N ALA A 15 -2.34 -41.93 12.90
CA ALA A 15 -1.64 -40.99 13.77
C ALA A 15 -0.52 -40.22 13.02
N LEU A 16 0.14 -40.84 12.03
CA LEU A 16 1.11 -40.18 11.16
C LEU A 16 0.47 -39.21 10.15
N VAL A 17 -0.82 -39.38 9.83
CA VAL A 17 -1.60 -38.41 9.02
C VAL A 17 -2.12 -37.24 9.86
N ALA A 18 -2.12 -37.34 11.19
CA ALA A 18 -2.56 -36.28 12.09
C ALA A 18 -1.48 -35.22 12.41
N SER A 19 -0.24 -35.39 11.93
CA SER A 19 0.84 -34.41 12.14
C SER A 19 1.02 -33.42 10.97
N VAL A 20 0.04 -33.34 10.06
CA VAL A 20 0.00 -32.25 9.07
C VAL A 20 -0.50 -31.02 9.82
N ALA A 21 0.30 -29.95 9.90
CA ALA A 21 -0.09 -28.69 10.52
C ALA A 21 -1.50 -28.30 10.01
N GLN A 22 -2.48 -28.39 10.90
CA GLN A 22 -3.88 -28.19 10.55
C GLN A 22 -4.08 -26.68 10.40
N ALA A 23 -4.56 -26.26 9.23
CA ALA A 23 -4.93 -24.87 8.98
C ALA A 23 -5.84 -24.37 10.12
N ALA A 24 -5.41 -23.33 10.82
CA ALA A 24 -6.15 -22.78 11.94
C ALA A 24 -7.20 -21.77 11.45
N VAL A 25 -8.24 -21.56 12.25
CA VAL A 25 -9.10 -20.39 12.12
C VAL A 25 -8.57 -19.33 13.09
N VAL A 26 -8.11 -18.21 12.56
CA VAL A 26 -7.67 -17.06 13.34
C VAL A 26 -8.77 -16.00 13.32
N GLU A 27 -9.31 -15.69 14.49
CA GLU A 27 -10.53 -14.90 14.63
C GLU A 27 -10.25 -13.59 15.38
N TYR A 28 -10.80 -12.48 14.86
CA TYR A 28 -10.67 -11.14 15.44
C TYR A 28 -12.03 -10.43 15.47
N THR A 29 -12.21 -9.55 16.46
CA THR A 29 -13.32 -8.60 16.49
C THR A 29 -12.79 -7.18 16.33
N PHE A 30 -13.30 -6.47 15.34
CA PHE A 30 -12.96 -5.09 15.03
C PHE A 30 -14.16 -4.20 15.40
N ASN A 31 -14.09 -3.54 16.56
CA ASN A 31 -15.02 -2.48 16.92
C ASN A 31 -14.48 -1.17 16.33
N VAL A 32 -15.12 -0.72 15.25
CA VAL A 32 -14.74 0.51 14.54
C VAL A 32 -15.52 1.66 15.17
N GLY A 33 -14.84 2.49 15.94
CA GLY A 33 -15.49 3.50 16.78
C GLY A 33 -14.60 4.71 17.05
N ASN A 34 -14.96 5.47 18.08
CA ASN A 34 -14.29 6.72 18.43
C ASN A 34 -13.02 6.49 19.26
N LEU A 35 -11.97 7.23 18.95
CA LEU A 35 -10.75 7.36 19.76
C LEU A 35 -10.46 8.85 19.98
N SER A 36 -10.36 9.27 21.25
CA SER A 36 -9.86 10.61 21.60
C SER A 36 -8.34 10.61 21.56
N ILE A 37 -7.75 11.53 20.81
CA ILE A 37 -6.29 11.64 20.68
C ILE A 37 -5.87 13.10 20.50
N SER A 38 -4.72 13.45 21.08
CA SER A 38 -4.04 14.73 20.87
C SER A 38 -2.71 14.47 20.16
N GLN A 39 -2.50 15.14 19.02
CA GLN A 39 -1.24 15.16 18.29
C GLN A 39 -0.90 16.60 17.90
N LEU A 40 0.39 16.86 17.64
CA LEU A 40 0.86 18.18 17.19
C LEU A 40 0.46 19.33 18.15
N CYS A 41 0.39 19.02 19.45
CA CYS A 41 0.00 19.94 20.52
C CYS A 41 -1.36 20.62 20.33
N GLN A 42 -2.24 19.98 19.57
CA GLN A 42 -3.63 20.41 19.45
C GLN A 42 -4.46 19.86 20.59
N GLN A 43 -5.63 20.47 20.81
CA GLN A 43 -6.64 19.90 21.71
C GLN A 43 -7.01 18.48 21.23
N GLU A 44 -7.47 17.64 22.17
CA GLU A 44 -7.96 16.31 21.83
C GLU A 44 -9.04 16.39 20.76
N MET A 45 -8.91 15.54 19.74
CA MET A 45 -9.91 15.36 18.70
C MET A 45 -10.36 13.90 18.67
N ILE A 46 -11.60 13.70 18.24
CA ILE A 46 -12.16 12.37 18.05
C ILE A 46 -11.87 11.92 16.63
N ILE A 47 -11.19 10.79 16.49
CA ILE A 47 -10.98 10.10 15.22
C ILE A 47 -11.71 8.76 15.22
N THR A 48 -11.91 8.20 14.02
CA THR A 48 -12.36 6.80 13.88
C THR A 48 -11.17 5.86 13.93
N ALA A 49 -11.23 4.84 14.78
CA ALA A 49 -10.16 3.86 14.98
C ALA A 49 -10.75 2.46 15.25
N VAL A 50 -9.90 1.44 15.18
CA VAL A 50 -10.30 0.05 15.51
C VAL A 50 -9.84 -0.27 16.92
N ASN A 51 -10.76 -0.74 17.77
CA ASN A 51 -10.49 -1.18 19.14
C ASN A 51 -9.72 -0.12 19.96
N GLY A 52 -10.01 1.16 19.73
CA GLY A 52 -9.37 2.29 20.43
C GLY A 52 -7.88 2.44 20.17
N GLN A 53 -7.37 1.95 19.03
CA GLN A 53 -5.94 1.93 18.71
C GLN A 53 -5.62 2.65 17.38
N LEU A 54 -4.53 3.41 17.38
CA LEU A 54 -3.91 3.98 16.18
C LEU A 54 -2.39 3.74 16.22
N PRO A 55 -1.81 2.97 15.27
CA PRO A 55 -2.50 2.12 14.30
C PRO A 55 -3.38 1.06 14.98
N GLY A 56 -4.33 0.50 14.24
CA GLY A 56 -5.17 -0.59 14.72
C GLY A 56 -4.41 -1.90 14.98
N PRO A 57 -5.10 -2.92 15.52
CA PRO A 57 -4.49 -4.18 15.89
C PRO A 57 -3.82 -4.90 14.71
N THR A 58 -2.68 -5.54 14.98
CA THR A 58 -2.01 -6.40 13.99
C THR A 58 -2.72 -7.74 13.90
N ILE A 59 -3.06 -8.16 12.69
CA ILE A 59 -3.49 -9.53 12.39
C ILE A 59 -2.24 -10.38 12.18
N VAL A 60 -2.18 -11.55 12.81
CA VAL A 60 -1.11 -12.53 12.62
C VAL A 60 -1.77 -13.85 12.24
N ALA A 61 -1.47 -14.33 11.05
CA ALA A 61 -1.91 -15.64 10.55
C ALA A 61 -0.69 -16.42 10.06
N THR A 62 -0.86 -17.71 9.83
CA THR A 62 0.13 -18.57 9.17
C THR A 62 -0.34 -18.92 7.76
N GLU A 63 0.59 -19.10 6.82
CA GLU A 63 0.29 -19.53 5.46
C GLU A 63 -0.50 -20.85 5.46
N GLY A 64 -1.76 -20.79 5.01
CA GLY A 64 -2.74 -21.87 5.05
C GLY A 64 -3.95 -21.61 5.96
N ASP A 65 -3.87 -20.66 6.90
CA ASP A 65 -4.95 -20.36 7.84
C ASP A 65 -6.18 -19.70 7.19
N THR A 66 -7.32 -19.85 7.84
CA THR A 66 -8.53 -19.04 7.57
C THR A 66 -8.56 -17.87 8.54
N VAL A 67 -8.65 -16.64 8.03
CA VAL A 67 -8.85 -15.45 8.84
C VAL A 67 -10.34 -15.11 8.86
N VAL A 68 -10.87 -14.86 10.06
CA VAL A 68 -12.24 -14.39 10.29
C VAL A 68 -12.18 -13.08 11.06
N VAL A 69 -12.79 -12.02 10.53
CA VAL A 69 -12.90 -10.73 11.23
C VAL A 69 -14.34 -10.29 11.32
N HIS A 70 -14.83 -10.18 12.55
CA HIS A 70 -16.13 -9.62 12.87
C HIS A 70 -16.00 -8.11 13.01
N MET A 71 -16.40 -7.36 11.98
CA MET A 71 -16.42 -5.91 12.03
C MET A 71 -17.76 -5.42 12.57
N VAL A 72 -17.71 -4.62 13.63
CA VAL A 72 -18.85 -3.91 14.21
C VAL A 72 -18.62 -2.43 13.97
N ASN A 73 -19.54 -1.78 13.24
CA ASN A 73 -19.42 -0.36 12.91
C ASN A 73 -20.15 0.48 13.95
N GLU A 74 -19.41 0.97 14.95
CA GLU A 74 -19.90 1.90 15.97
C GLU A 74 -19.57 3.36 15.62
N SER A 75 -18.93 3.60 14.47
CA SER A 75 -18.56 4.92 13.99
C SER A 75 -19.77 5.65 13.38
N PRO A 76 -19.72 6.99 13.26
CA PRO A 76 -20.79 7.75 12.63
C PRO A 76 -20.80 7.61 11.09
N TYR A 77 -19.84 6.90 10.51
CA TYR A 77 -19.65 6.79 9.06
C TYR A 77 -20.01 5.39 8.55
N ASN A 78 -20.35 5.31 7.27
CA ASN A 78 -20.33 4.03 6.57
C ASN A 78 -18.91 3.44 6.59
N MET A 79 -18.79 2.11 6.60
CA MET A 79 -17.51 1.45 6.76
C MET A 79 -17.37 0.18 5.91
N THR A 80 -16.17 -0.02 5.37
CA THR A 80 -15.70 -1.29 4.81
C THR A 80 -14.23 -1.47 5.16
N ILE A 81 -13.75 -2.71 5.25
CA ILE A 81 -12.35 -3.02 5.53
C ILE A 81 -11.81 -3.87 4.39
N HIS A 82 -10.66 -3.48 3.85
CA HIS A 82 -9.92 -4.21 2.85
C HIS A 82 -8.65 -4.83 3.44
N TRP A 83 -8.32 -6.01 2.94
CA TRP A 83 -7.17 -6.83 3.34
C TRP A 83 -6.10 -6.70 2.26
N HIS A 84 -5.39 -5.58 2.26
CA HIS A 84 -4.49 -5.17 1.19
C HIS A 84 -3.48 -6.26 0.84
N GLY A 85 -3.51 -6.67 -0.44
CA GLY A 85 -2.64 -7.70 -0.99
C GLY A 85 -3.11 -9.15 -0.78
N ILE A 86 -4.17 -9.41 -0.01
CA ILE A 86 -4.77 -10.76 0.06
C ILE A 86 -5.45 -11.08 -1.26
N PHE A 87 -5.20 -12.29 -1.80
CA PHE A 87 -5.70 -12.68 -3.12
C PHE A 87 -7.23 -12.89 -3.20
N GLN A 88 -7.91 -13.05 -2.06
CA GLN A 88 -9.36 -13.29 -1.99
C GLN A 88 -9.85 -14.40 -2.92
N ARG A 89 -9.05 -15.48 -3.07
CA ARG A 89 -9.35 -16.59 -3.98
C ARG A 89 -10.65 -17.29 -3.57
N GLY A 90 -11.68 -17.10 -4.37
CA GLY A 90 -13.01 -17.64 -4.11
C GLY A 90 -13.81 -16.87 -3.04
N THR A 91 -13.33 -15.72 -2.57
CA THR A 91 -14.00 -14.89 -1.56
C THR A 91 -14.02 -13.38 -1.92
N PRO A 92 -14.29 -12.97 -3.17
CA PRO A 92 -14.24 -11.55 -3.55
C PRO A 92 -15.23 -10.67 -2.78
N TRP A 93 -16.32 -11.24 -2.24
CA TRP A 93 -17.25 -10.53 -1.36
C TRP A 93 -16.63 -10.07 -0.03
N ALA A 94 -15.51 -10.67 0.39
CA ALA A 94 -14.77 -10.29 1.58
C ALA A 94 -13.59 -9.34 1.27
N ASP A 95 -13.50 -8.83 0.04
CA ASP A 95 -12.40 -7.96 -0.37
C ASP A 95 -12.49 -6.55 0.22
N GLY A 96 -13.70 -5.98 0.41
CA GLY A 96 -13.86 -4.68 1.08
C GLY A 96 -14.07 -3.41 0.24
N PRO A 97 -13.65 -3.24 -1.03
CA PRO A 97 -13.83 -1.96 -1.72
C PRO A 97 -15.31 -1.59 -1.89
N ALA A 98 -15.69 -0.47 -1.26
CA ALA A 98 -17.07 -0.01 -1.19
C ALA A 98 -17.66 0.22 -2.58
N MET A 99 -18.87 -0.27 -2.81
CA MET A 99 -19.61 -0.24 -4.08
C MET A 99 -18.94 -1.00 -5.24
N VAL A 100 -17.76 -1.59 -5.05
CA VAL A 100 -17.14 -2.53 -5.98
C VAL A 100 -17.53 -3.95 -5.61
N THR A 101 -17.10 -4.45 -4.44
CA THR A 101 -17.39 -5.83 -4.01
C THR A 101 -18.51 -5.94 -3.00
N GLN A 102 -18.83 -4.85 -2.30
CA GLN A 102 -19.89 -4.83 -1.31
C GLN A 102 -20.49 -3.44 -1.13
N CYS A 103 -21.73 -3.37 -0.65
CA CYS A 103 -22.26 -2.14 -0.07
C CYS A 103 -21.59 -1.84 1.29
N PRO A 104 -21.37 -0.57 1.65
CA PRO A 104 -20.82 -0.22 2.95
C PRO A 104 -21.70 -0.66 4.13
N VAL A 105 -21.05 -1.07 5.23
CA VAL A 105 -21.73 -1.35 6.49
C VAL A 105 -22.12 -0.03 7.13
N ARG A 106 -23.41 0.17 7.38
CA ARG A 106 -23.94 1.41 7.99
C ARG A 106 -23.55 1.52 9.48
N PRO A 107 -23.58 2.72 10.06
CA PRO A 107 -23.48 2.90 11.52
C PRO A 107 -24.46 1.98 12.28
N GLY A 108 -23.98 1.33 13.33
CA GLY A 108 -24.70 0.31 14.11
C GLY A 108 -24.78 -1.07 13.46
N GLY A 109 -24.27 -1.22 12.22
CA GLY A 109 -24.24 -2.49 11.50
C GLY A 109 -23.02 -3.35 11.83
N ASN A 110 -23.01 -4.57 11.30
CA ASN A 110 -21.86 -5.46 11.37
C ASN A 110 -21.67 -6.24 10.06
N TYR A 111 -20.47 -6.75 9.85
CA TYR A 111 -20.14 -7.64 8.73
C TYR A 111 -18.99 -8.56 9.13
N THR A 112 -19.08 -9.83 8.73
CA THR A 112 -18.01 -10.80 8.99
C THR A 112 -17.24 -11.08 7.70
N TYR A 113 -15.97 -10.70 7.69
CA TYR A 113 -15.03 -11.07 6.64
C TYR A 113 -14.47 -12.45 6.93
N ARG A 114 -14.44 -13.33 5.93
CA ARG A 114 -13.85 -14.68 6.05
C ARG A 114 -13.14 -15.04 4.77
N PHE A 115 -11.85 -15.33 4.86
CA PHE A 115 -11.02 -15.69 3.71
C PHE A 115 -9.86 -16.60 4.13
N ASN A 116 -9.34 -17.37 3.17
CA ASN A 116 -8.17 -18.21 3.37
C ASN A 116 -6.91 -17.47 2.92
N VAL A 117 -5.84 -17.59 3.69
CA VAL A 117 -4.53 -17.07 3.33
C VAL A 117 -3.74 -18.22 2.72
N THR A 118 -3.68 -18.29 1.39
CA THR A 118 -3.08 -19.44 0.68
C THR A 118 -2.03 -18.98 -0.32
N GLY A 119 -0.81 -19.53 -0.21
CA GLY A 119 0.29 -19.20 -1.11
C GLY A 119 0.82 -17.78 -0.95
N GLN A 120 0.71 -17.22 0.26
CA GLN A 120 1.22 -15.89 0.62
C GLN A 120 1.91 -15.99 1.98
N GLU A 121 3.05 -15.32 2.14
CA GLU A 121 3.76 -15.18 3.43
C GLU A 121 4.57 -13.88 3.43
N GLY A 122 4.70 -13.23 4.58
CA GLY A 122 5.37 -11.93 4.72
C GLY A 122 4.47 -10.85 5.30
N THR A 123 4.79 -9.60 5.01
CA THR A 123 4.04 -8.43 5.51
C THR A 123 3.04 -7.93 4.48
N LEU A 124 1.80 -7.82 4.91
CA LEU A 124 0.69 -7.09 4.28
C LEU A 124 0.08 -6.13 5.32
N TRP A 125 -1.06 -5.55 4.98
CA TRP A 125 -1.78 -4.65 5.88
C TRP A 125 -3.28 -4.67 5.59
N TRP A 126 -4.07 -4.12 6.50
CA TRP A 126 -5.50 -3.92 6.32
C TRP A 126 -5.83 -2.45 6.53
N HIS A 127 -6.89 -1.97 5.87
CA HIS A 127 -7.33 -0.60 6.02
C HIS A 127 -8.80 -0.41 5.66
N SER A 128 -9.40 0.71 6.08
CA SER A 128 -10.71 1.11 5.59
C SER A 128 -10.69 1.30 4.08
N HIS A 129 -11.67 0.77 3.36
CA HIS A 129 -11.84 1.01 1.92
C HIS A 129 -13.11 1.81 1.64
N PHE A 130 -13.37 2.75 2.54
CA PHE A 130 -14.43 3.73 2.46
C PHE A 130 -13.90 5.11 2.86
N SER A 131 -14.11 6.11 2.00
CA SER A 131 -13.66 7.48 2.25
C SER A 131 -12.15 7.59 2.49
N PHE A 132 -11.68 8.70 3.08
CA PHE A 132 -10.31 8.90 3.55
C PHE A 132 -10.08 8.28 4.94
N LEU A 133 -11.01 7.46 5.44
CA LEU A 133 -10.95 6.88 6.79
C LEU A 133 -9.75 5.97 7.01
N ARG A 134 -9.11 5.46 5.95
CA ARG A 134 -7.82 4.75 6.07
C ARG A 134 -6.67 5.61 6.60
N ALA A 135 -6.86 6.92 6.77
CA ALA A 135 -5.90 7.78 7.46
C ALA A 135 -5.78 7.43 8.96
N THR A 136 -6.78 6.76 9.54
CA THR A 136 -6.81 6.37 10.95
C THR A 136 -7.31 4.95 11.19
N VAL A 137 -8.00 4.34 10.22
CA VAL A 137 -8.51 2.96 10.26
C VAL A 137 -7.61 2.07 9.39
N TYR A 138 -6.50 1.61 9.97
CA TYR A 138 -5.53 0.72 9.31
C TYR A 138 -4.70 -0.04 10.35
N GLY A 139 -4.07 -1.14 9.94
CA GLY A 139 -3.14 -1.91 10.77
C GLY A 139 -2.39 -2.98 9.98
N ALA A 140 -1.42 -3.63 10.60
CA ALA A 140 -0.60 -4.64 9.93
C ALA A 140 -1.33 -5.99 9.79
N LEU A 141 -0.98 -6.73 8.74
CA LEU A 141 -1.40 -8.12 8.51
C LEU A 141 -0.14 -8.94 8.22
N ILE A 142 0.29 -9.75 9.17
CA ILE A 142 1.51 -10.55 9.07
C ILE A 142 1.11 -12.00 8.79
N ILE A 143 1.67 -12.56 7.73
CA ILE A 143 1.49 -13.97 7.37
C ILE A 143 2.81 -14.70 7.62
N LYS A 144 2.85 -15.54 8.64
CA LYS A 144 4.02 -16.35 8.97
C LYS A 144 4.16 -17.54 8.01
N PRO A 145 5.39 -17.99 7.72
CA PRO A 145 5.58 -19.20 6.93
C PRO A 145 4.95 -20.43 7.58
N ARG A 146 4.38 -21.33 6.76
CA ARG A 146 3.77 -22.58 7.23
C ARG A 146 4.75 -23.47 8.01
N GLY A 147 6.02 -23.47 7.63
CA GLY A 147 7.09 -24.19 8.33
C GLY A 147 7.64 -23.47 9.57
N GLY A 148 6.98 -22.39 10.01
CA GLY A 148 7.47 -21.50 11.07
C GLY A 148 8.70 -20.70 10.64
N ALA A 149 9.35 -20.05 11.60
CA ALA A 149 10.44 -19.12 11.34
C ALA A 149 11.64 -19.75 10.57
N LYS A 150 11.87 -21.06 10.70
CA LYS A 150 12.93 -21.77 9.98
C LYS A 150 12.68 -21.91 8.47
N ALA A 151 11.46 -21.64 8.01
CA ALA A 151 11.11 -21.68 6.61
C ALA A 151 11.40 -20.37 5.87
N TYR A 152 11.79 -19.29 6.57
CA TYR A 152 12.32 -18.11 5.90
C TYR A 152 13.53 -18.50 5.03
N PRO A 153 13.65 -17.96 3.80
CA PRO A 153 14.74 -18.31 2.90
C PRO A 153 16.04 -17.51 3.18
N PHE A 154 16.12 -16.93 4.38
CA PHE A 154 17.23 -16.15 4.90
C PHE A 154 17.42 -16.49 6.39
N PRO A 155 18.56 -16.13 7.01
CA PRO A 155 18.78 -16.39 8.43
C PRO A 155 17.63 -15.86 9.29
N VAL A 156 17.14 -16.70 10.19
CA VAL A 156 15.99 -16.37 11.04
C VAL A 156 16.31 -15.11 11.85
N PRO A 157 15.51 -14.03 11.73
CA PRO A 157 15.71 -12.84 12.54
C PRO A 157 15.45 -13.19 14.00
N ASP A 158 16.19 -12.56 14.92
CA ASP A 158 15.97 -12.75 16.33
C ASP A 158 14.64 -12.13 16.79
N GLU A 159 14.26 -11.02 16.18
CA GLU A 159 13.06 -10.24 16.51
C GLU A 159 12.44 -9.67 15.23
N GLU A 160 11.12 -9.49 15.24
CA GLU A 160 10.39 -8.86 14.15
C GLU A 160 9.64 -7.62 14.67
N VAL A 161 9.76 -6.50 13.96
CA VAL A 161 9.25 -5.21 14.40
C VAL A 161 8.37 -4.61 13.31
N VAL A 162 7.14 -4.24 13.66
CA VAL A 162 6.21 -3.57 12.75
C VAL A 162 6.48 -2.07 12.74
N VAL A 163 6.65 -1.52 11.54
CA VAL A 163 6.88 -0.10 11.29
C VAL A 163 5.84 0.39 10.29
N ILE A 164 4.79 1.04 10.77
CA ILE A 164 3.71 1.58 9.93
C ILE A 164 3.92 3.08 9.75
N LEU A 165 4.14 3.48 8.51
CA LEU A 165 4.25 4.87 8.09
C LEU A 165 2.86 5.39 7.73
N GLY A 166 2.53 6.60 8.14
CA GLY A 166 1.23 7.19 7.88
C GLY A 166 1.26 8.70 7.81
N GLU A 167 0.08 9.29 7.66
CA GLU A 167 -0.14 10.73 7.56
C GLU A 167 -1.18 11.17 8.60
N TRP A 168 -1.05 12.41 9.07
CA TRP A 168 -1.94 12.98 10.07
C TRP A 168 -2.45 14.35 9.63
N TRP A 169 -3.74 14.60 9.86
CA TRP A 169 -4.39 15.90 9.67
C TRP A 169 -4.96 16.38 10.99
N LYS A 170 -4.89 17.70 11.23
CA LYS A 170 -5.58 18.36 12.36
C LYS A 170 -7.10 18.42 12.17
N ARG A 171 -7.58 18.12 10.96
CA ARG A 171 -8.99 18.11 10.59
C ARG A 171 -9.50 16.67 10.46
N ASN A 172 -10.81 16.50 10.65
CA ASN A 172 -11.47 15.23 10.38
C ASN A 172 -11.32 14.85 8.91
N VAL A 173 -10.78 13.65 8.65
CA VAL A 173 -10.44 13.18 7.29
C VAL A 173 -11.65 12.86 6.43
N TYR A 174 -12.79 12.48 7.03
CA TYR A 174 -14.04 12.33 6.30
C TYR A 174 -14.51 13.68 5.77
N ASP A 175 -14.52 14.70 6.63
CA ASP A 175 -14.94 16.06 6.27
C ASP A 175 -14.02 16.67 5.22
N LEU A 176 -12.70 16.42 5.30
CA LEU A 176 -11.73 16.82 4.28
C LEU A 176 -12.09 16.28 2.89
N GLN A 177 -12.47 15.00 2.80
CA GLN A 177 -12.89 14.41 1.54
C GLN A 177 -14.23 15.01 1.07
N GLN A 178 -15.21 15.17 1.96
CA GLN A 178 -16.51 15.75 1.59
C GLN A 178 -16.35 17.18 1.05
N GLU A 179 -15.49 17.98 1.68
CA GLU A 179 -15.15 19.32 1.20
C GLU A 179 -14.50 19.26 -0.19
N ALA A 180 -13.53 18.37 -0.41
CA ALA A 180 -12.89 18.23 -1.71
C ALA A 180 -13.89 17.83 -2.80
N LEU A 181 -14.79 16.90 -2.50
CA LEU A 181 -15.86 16.49 -3.40
C LEU A 181 -16.86 17.63 -3.68
N HIS A 182 -17.26 18.39 -2.66
CA HIS A 182 -18.23 19.48 -2.81
C HIS A 182 -17.65 20.70 -3.55
N THR A 183 -16.39 21.03 -3.27
CA THR A 183 -15.73 22.20 -3.86
C THR A 183 -15.19 21.91 -5.25
N GLY A 184 -14.80 20.65 -5.54
CA GLY A 184 -14.06 20.27 -6.74
C GLY A 184 -12.56 20.55 -6.66
N ILE A 185 -12.08 20.96 -5.49
CA ILE A 185 -10.68 21.29 -5.21
C ILE A 185 -10.03 20.09 -4.49
N PRO A 186 -8.80 19.67 -4.86
CA PRO A 186 -8.09 18.62 -4.14
C PRO A 186 -7.97 18.90 -2.64
N ALA A 187 -8.08 17.85 -1.82
CA ALA A 187 -7.93 17.99 -0.37
C ALA A 187 -6.52 18.49 -0.01
N ALA A 188 -6.42 19.24 1.10
CA ALA A 188 -5.14 19.68 1.61
C ALA A 188 -4.25 18.49 2.02
N HIS A 189 -2.95 18.65 1.81
CA HIS A 189 -1.95 17.67 2.25
C HIS A 189 -1.92 17.50 3.78
N ALA A 190 -1.26 16.44 4.24
CA ALA A 190 -1.15 16.12 5.65
C ALA A 190 -0.42 17.20 6.46
N ASP A 191 -0.82 17.42 7.71
CA ASP A 191 -0.08 18.29 8.63
C ASP A 191 1.25 17.66 9.08
N ALA A 192 1.31 16.33 9.14
CA ALA A 192 2.48 15.59 9.60
C ALA A 192 2.57 14.17 9.00
N TYR A 193 3.78 13.66 8.88
CA TYR A 193 4.03 12.22 8.69
C TYR A 193 4.23 11.54 10.03
N THR A 194 3.84 10.27 10.13
CA THR A 194 3.89 9.50 11.37
C THR A 194 4.61 8.16 11.19
N ILE A 195 5.25 7.69 12.28
CA ILE A 195 5.76 6.34 12.42
C ILE A 195 5.05 5.69 13.60
N ASN A 196 4.37 4.57 13.36
CA ASN A 196 3.49 3.89 14.31
C ASN A 196 2.51 4.88 14.98
N GLY A 197 1.85 5.71 14.16
CA GLY A 197 0.81 6.67 14.58
C GLY A 197 1.34 7.92 15.29
N LYS A 198 2.66 8.11 15.39
CA LYS A 198 3.29 9.23 16.11
C LYS A 198 4.11 10.14 15.19
N PRO A 199 3.97 11.48 15.25
CA PRO A 199 4.69 12.40 14.36
C PRO A 199 6.20 12.46 14.62
N GLY A 200 6.61 12.33 15.88
CA GLY A 200 8.01 12.46 16.29
C GLY A 200 8.35 13.84 16.88
N GLY A 201 9.64 14.14 16.97
CA GLY A 201 10.17 15.23 17.81
C GLY A 201 10.36 16.59 17.14
N PHE A 202 10.03 16.75 15.85
CA PHE A 202 10.40 17.95 15.06
C PHE A 202 9.23 18.91 14.77
N TYR A 203 8.10 18.74 15.44
CA TYR A 203 6.94 19.63 15.29
C TYR A 203 6.93 20.67 16.43
N ASP A 204 6.80 21.95 16.05
CA ASP A 204 7.01 23.17 16.84
C ASP A 204 6.65 23.09 18.34
N ASN A 205 7.63 23.36 19.22
CA ASN A 205 7.47 23.61 20.67
C ASN A 205 6.61 22.60 21.45
N CYS A 206 6.47 21.38 20.92
CA CYS A 206 5.72 20.33 21.55
C CYS A 206 6.49 19.67 22.70
N SER A 207 6.40 20.26 23.91
CA SER A 207 6.90 19.67 25.16
C SER A 207 6.08 18.48 25.66
N ALA A 208 5.04 18.07 24.93
CA ALA A 208 4.14 17.00 25.34
C ALA A 208 4.90 15.65 25.36
N PRO A 209 4.86 14.89 26.47
CA PRO A 209 5.42 13.56 26.50
C PRO A 209 4.72 12.67 25.45
N ASN A 210 5.43 11.65 24.95
CA ASN A 210 4.88 10.56 24.13
C ASN A 210 4.61 10.83 22.63
N GLN A 211 5.08 11.95 22.06
CA GLN A 211 4.93 12.27 20.63
C GLN A 211 5.84 11.45 19.69
N THR A 212 6.79 10.69 20.22
CA THR A 212 7.77 9.91 19.45
C THR A 212 7.67 8.44 19.79
N HIS A 213 7.55 7.58 18.78
CA HIS A 213 7.62 6.13 18.98
C HIS A 213 9.06 5.73 19.30
N LYS A 214 9.24 4.76 20.19
CA LYS A 214 10.57 4.24 20.56
C LYS A 214 10.64 2.75 20.28
N PHE A 215 11.70 2.33 19.61
CA PHE A 215 12.06 0.94 19.39
C PHE A 215 13.27 0.61 20.25
N GLU A 216 13.17 -0.41 21.09
CA GLU A 216 14.30 -0.90 21.86
C GLU A 216 15.02 -2.01 21.07
N LEU A 217 16.31 -1.82 20.81
CA LEU A 217 17.16 -2.82 20.18
C LEU A 217 18.23 -3.32 21.14
N LYS A 218 18.62 -4.58 20.98
CA LYS A 218 19.70 -5.23 21.72
C LYS A 218 20.88 -5.44 20.78
N GLN A 219 22.09 -5.30 21.32
CA GLN A 219 23.30 -5.59 20.56
C GLN A 219 23.35 -7.07 20.13
N ASN A 220 24.04 -7.34 19.02
CA ASN A 220 24.24 -8.70 18.47
C ASN A 220 22.92 -9.43 18.14
N LYS A 221 21.87 -8.69 17.81
CA LYS A 221 20.57 -9.20 17.38
C LYS A 221 20.25 -8.70 15.98
N THR A 222 19.63 -9.57 15.18
CA THR A 222 19.11 -9.22 13.86
C THR A 222 17.62 -8.92 13.98
N TYR A 223 17.22 -7.74 13.52
CA TYR A 223 15.82 -7.31 13.55
C TYR A 223 15.26 -7.30 12.14
N MET A 224 14.10 -7.91 11.92
CA MET A 224 13.35 -7.72 10.69
C MET A 224 12.33 -6.61 10.85
N LEU A 225 12.56 -5.48 10.19
CA LEU A 225 11.61 -4.39 10.10
C LEU A 225 10.57 -4.72 9.04
N ARG A 226 9.30 -4.80 9.45
CA ARG A 226 8.13 -4.97 8.60
C ARG A 226 7.55 -3.59 8.31
N ILE A 227 8.06 -2.96 7.26
CA ILE A 227 7.78 -1.57 6.91
C ILE A 227 6.54 -1.52 6.01
N ILE A 228 5.55 -0.72 6.40
CA ILE A 228 4.26 -0.58 5.70
C ILE A 228 4.04 0.90 5.43
N ASN A 229 3.76 1.29 4.19
CA ASN A 229 3.29 2.66 3.91
C ASN A 229 1.75 2.69 3.82
N ALA A 230 1.11 3.10 4.92
CA ALA A 230 -0.33 3.30 5.05
C ALA A 230 -0.77 4.74 4.76
N ALA A 231 0.14 5.63 4.33
CA ALA A 231 -0.17 7.02 3.97
C ALA A 231 -1.25 7.11 2.89
N LEU A 232 -2.01 8.20 2.85
CA LEU A 232 -3.04 8.41 1.83
C LEU A 232 -2.43 8.72 0.48
N ASN A 233 -1.43 9.58 0.45
CA ASN A 233 -0.99 10.19 -0.81
C ASN A 233 0.50 10.01 -1.09
N THR A 234 1.33 9.97 -0.05
CA THR A 234 2.75 10.34 -0.20
C THR A 234 3.70 9.13 -0.21
N PRO A 235 4.51 8.93 -1.27
CA PRO A 235 5.68 8.07 -1.22
C PRO A 235 6.73 8.62 -0.25
N LEU A 236 7.43 7.75 0.48
CA LEU A 236 8.36 8.17 1.53
C LEU A 236 9.75 7.59 1.29
N PHE A 237 10.77 8.43 1.52
CA PHE A 237 12.12 7.96 1.84
C PHE A 237 12.16 7.59 3.33
N PHE A 238 12.67 6.40 3.63
CA PHE A 238 12.82 5.89 5.00
C PHE A 238 14.29 5.54 5.26
N LYS A 239 14.85 6.01 6.38
CA LYS A 239 16.20 5.68 6.84
C LYS A 239 16.25 5.50 8.35
N VAL A 240 17.26 4.78 8.83
CA VAL A 240 17.67 4.74 10.24
C VAL A 240 19.12 5.22 10.30
N ALA A 241 19.41 6.23 11.14
CA ALA A 241 20.74 6.83 11.21
C ALA A 241 21.82 5.79 11.52
N ASN A 242 22.90 5.77 10.73
CA ASN A 242 23.99 4.79 10.83
C ASN A 242 23.56 3.31 10.79
N HIS A 243 22.47 2.97 10.10
CA HIS A 243 22.12 1.57 9.88
C HIS A 243 21.86 1.32 8.40
N SER A 244 22.29 0.13 7.95
CA SER A 244 21.95 -0.40 6.65
C SER A 244 20.95 -1.55 6.78
N PHE A 245 20.31 -1.86 5.67
CA PHE A 245 19.27 -2.86 5.52
C PHE A 245 19.68 -3.89 4.47
N ASN A 246 19.30 -5.15 4.70
CA ASN A 246 19.14 -6.12 3.64
C ASN A 246 17.64 -6.32 3.40
N VAL A 247 17.10 -5.78 2.31
CA VAL A 247 15.71 -6.00 1.92
C VAL A 247 15.55 -7.44 1.45
N VAL A 248 14.62 -8.16 2.06
CA VAL A 248 14.42 -9.61 1.84
C VAL A 248 13.02 -9.94 1.32
N ALA A 249 12.05 -9.03 1.44
CA ALA A 249 10.76 -9.18 0.78
C ALA A 249 10.16 -7.81 0.46
N ALA A 250 9.28 -7.79 -0.54
CA ALA A 250 8.41 -6.67 -0.83
C ALA A 250 7.02 -7.19 -1.21
N ASP A 251 5.96 -6.59 -0.67
CA ASP A 251 4.57 -7.00 -0.92
C ASP A 251 4.32 -8.51 -0.69
N ALA A 252 4.86 -9.04 0.42
CA ALA A 252 4.80 -10.47 0.75
C ALA A 252 5.40 -11.42 -0.31
N CYS A 253 6.39 -10.91 -1.09
CA CYS A 253 7.13 -11.68 -2.08
C CYS A 253 8.64 -11.53 -1.83
N TYR A 254 9.36 -12.65 -1.70
CA TYR A 254 10.79 -12.60 -1.38
C TYR A 254 11.64 -12.02 -2.51
N THR A 255 12.59 -11.17 -2.13
CA THR A 255 13.58 -10.57 -3.02
C THR A 255 14.90 -11.31 -2.89
N LYS A 256 15.73 -11.29 -3.94
CA LYS A 256 17.18 -11.46 -3.73
C LYS A 256 17.61 -10.37 -2.73
N PRO A 257 18.39 -10.69 -1.67
CA PRO A 257 18.75 -9.71 -0.66
C PRO A 257 19.34 -8.45 -1.29
N TYR A 258 18.67 -7.31 -1.09
CA TYR A 258 19.07 -6.02 -1.66
C TYR A 258 19.61 -5.13 -0.55
N LYS A 259 20.93 -4.90 -0.57
CA LYS A 259 21.61 -4.09 0.44
C LYS A 259 21.45 -2.60 0.13
N THR A 260 20.99 -1.83 1.12
CA THR A 260 20.80 -0.38 0.99
C THR A 260 20.75 0.30 2.36
N ASP A 261 20.92 1.61 2.42
CA ASP A 261 20.71 2.44 3.61
C ASP A 261 19.40 3.25 3.54
N VAL A 262 18.64 3.13 2.44
CA VAL A 262 17.38 3.85 2.21
C VAL A 262 16.32 2.92 1.65
N VAL A 263 15.12 2.98 2.24
CA VAL A 263 13.93 2.33 1.70
C VAL A 263 13.05 3.39 1.06
N VAL A 264 12.60 3.14 -0.17
CA VAL A 264 11.66 4.01 -0.88
C VAL A 264 10.34 3.26 -1.00
N ILE A 265 9.29 3.79 -0.40
CA ILE A 265 8.04 3.04 -0.23
C ILE A 265 6.84 3.91 -0.52
N SER A 266 5.97 3.45 -1.43
CA SER A 266 4.75 4.17 -1.84
C SER A 266 3.53 3.67 -1.07
N PRO A 267 2.45 4.47 -0.95
CA PRO A 267 1.20 4.02 -0.37
C PRO A 267 0.75 2.66 -0.94
N GLY A 268 0.44 1.71 -0.06
CA GLY A 268 0.08 0.34 -0.44
C GLY A 268 1.23 -0.66 -0.39
N GLN A 269 2.47 -0.22 -0.51
CA GLN A 269 3.61 -1.13 -0.52
C GLN A 269 4.02 -1.57 0.89
N THR A 270 4.60 -2.76 0.97
CA THR A 270 5.29 -3.27 2.16
C THR A 270 6.72 -3.71 1.82
N VAL A 271 7.61 -3.61 2.79
CA VAL A 271 9.03 -4.01 2.68
C VAL A 271 9.43 -4.71 3.96
N ASP A 272 9.96 -5.93 3.84
CA ASP A 272 10.64 -6.63 4.94
C ASP A 272 12.15 -6.42 4.79
N ALA A 273 12.76 -5.79 5.79
CA ALA A 273 14.16 -5.41 5.78
C ALA A 273 14.88 -5.90 7.04
N LEU A 274 15.94 -6.69 6.87
CA LEU A 274 16.82 -7.07 7.96
C LEU A 274 17.73 -5.87 8.30
N LEU A 275 17.55 -5.32 9.49
CA LEU A 275 18.45 -4.35 10.10
C LEU A 275 19.58 -5.12 10.78
N VAL A 276 20.79 -5.01 10.23
CA VAL A 276 22.00 -5.59 10.82
C VAL A 276 22.84 -4.43 11.37
N PRO A 277 23.06 -4.35 12.69
CA PRO A 277 23.96 -3.34 13.25
C PRO A 277 25.37 -3.52 12.65
N ASP A 278 25.89 -2.50 11.97
CA ASP A 278 27.23 -2.58 11.37
C ASP A 278 28.30 -2.78 12.47
N ALA A 279 29.37 -3.53 12.18
CA ALA A 279 30.44 -3.81 13.15
C ALA A 279 31.18 -2.55 13.66
N GLY A 280 31.12 -1.44 12.90
CA GLY A 280 31.61 -0.11 13.32
C GLY A 280 30.55 0.75 14.04
N VAL A 281 29.29 0.33 13.97
CA VAL A 281 28.14 0.82 14.73
C VAL A 281 27.93 -0.14 15.90
N ALA A 282 29.02 -0.47 16.59
CA ALA A 282 28.97 -0.82 18.00
C ALA A 282 28.38 0.41 18.70
N ALA A 283 27.06 0.58 18.59
CA ALA A 283 26.28 1.56 19.29
C ALA A 283 26.73 1.43 20.74
N ALA A 284 27.47 2.44 21.20
CA ALA A 284 27.86 2.52 22.59
C ALA A 284 26.61 2.20 23.40
N VAL A 285 26.72 1.31 24.39
CA VAL A 285 25.62 0.95 25.27
C VAL A 285 24.87 2.25 25.68
N GLY A 286 23.58 2.36 25.34
CA GLY A 286 22.81 3.61 25.46
C GLY A 286 22.85 4.56 24.24
N GLY A 287 23.21 4.07 23.05
CA GLY A 287 23.19 4.79 21.78
C GLY A 287 21.77 4.99 21.25
N ARG A 288 21.52 6.17 20.67
CA ARG A 288 20.19 6.57 20.17
C ARG A 288 20.28 7.08 18.74
N TYR A 289 19.39 6.60 17.89
CA TYR A 289 19.35 6.89 16.46
C TYR A 289 17.92 7.22 16.04
N TYR A 290 17.75 8.21 15.18
CA TYR A 290 16.45 8.45 14.57
C TYR A 290 16.21 7.45 13.45
N MET A 291 15.00 6.88 13.47
CA MET A 291 14.31 6.38 12.31
C MET A 291 13.50 7.55 11.74
N ALA A 292 13.67 7.87 10.47
CA ALA A 292 13.11 9.09 9.87
C ALA A 292 12.45 8.81 8.51
N VAL A 293 11.39 9.55 8.24
CA VAL A 293 10.73 9.62 6.93
C VAL A 293 10.58 11.05 6.43
N ILE A 294 10.73 11.22 5.13
CA ILE A 294 10.44 12.47 4.39
C ILE A 294 9.66 12.11 3.12
N PRO A 295 8.90 13.06 2.54
CA PRO A 295 8.23 12.84 1.25
C PRO A 295 9.24 12.63 0.12
N TYR A 296 8.91 11.73 -0.80
CA TYR A 296 9.43 11.74 -2.16
C TYR A 296 8.39 12.36 -3.09
N ASN A 297 8.76 13.43 -3.79
CA ASN A 297 7.95 14.04 -4.83
C ASN A 297 8.78 14.39 -6.07
N SER A 298 8.27 13.96 -7.22
CA SER A 298 8.86 14.16 -8.53
C SER A 298 8.23 15.26 -9.37
N ALA A 299 7.15 15.89 -8.90
CA ALA A 299 6.50 16.99 -9.58
C ALA A 299 7.39 18.24 -9.46
N VAL A 300 8.52 18.23 -10.16
CA VAL A 300 9.47 19.33 -10.25
C VAL A 300 8.86 20.34 -11.24
N ASN A 301 8.50 21.52 -10.74
CA ASN A 301 8.04 22.72 -11.47
C ASN A 301 6.53 23.01 -11.62
N ALA A 302 5.61 22.23 -11.03
CA ALA A 302 4.17 22.55 -11.18
C ALA A 302 3.65 23.56 -10.12
N ILE A 303 4.07 23.47 -8.86
CA ILE A 303 3.66 24.33 -7.74
C ILE A 303 4.76 24.28 -6.67
N ASN A 304 4.95 25.33 -5.86
CA ASN A 304 5.81 25.28 -4.66
C ASN A 304 5.57 23.97 -3.89
N ALA A 305 6.63 23.20 -3.65
CA ALA A 305 6.61 21.89 -2.99
C ALA A 305 5.70 21.84 -1.75
N SER A 306 5.78 22.91 -0.93
CA SER A 306 5.00 23.11 0.30
C SER A 306 3.48 23.23 0.12
N VAL A 307 2.99 23.36 -1.12
CA VAL A 307 1.54 23.40 -1.40
C VAL A 307 0.99 21.99 -1.62
N LEU A 308 1.79 21.09 -2.18
CA LEU A 308 1.36 19.76 -2.58
C LEU A 308 1.57 18.71 -1.49
N TYR A 309 2.56 18.90 -0.63
CA TYR A 309 2.90 17.97 0.44
C TYR A 309 3.52 18.71 1.62
N SER A 310 3.44 18.06 2.78
CA SER A 310 4.17 18.52 3.96
C SER A 310 5.66 18.34 3.72
N LEU A 311 6.45 19.38 3.99
CA LEU A 311 7.93 19.30 4.03
C LEU A 311 8.45 18.92 5.41
N THR A 312 7.57 18.44 6.29
CA THR A 312 7.92 17.99 7.63
C THR A 312 8.50 16.57 7.60
N ASN A 313 9.14 16.18 8.71
CA ASN A 313 9.72 14.86 8.86
C ASN A 313 8.89 14.05 9.87
N GLY A 314 8.62 12.79 9.57
CA GLY A 314 8.12 11.83 10.57
C GLY A 314 9.30 11.15 11.26
N THR A 315 9.30 11.04 12.59
CA THR A 315 10.44 10.42 13.31
C THR A 315 10.06 9.50 14.45
N ALA A 316 10.89 8.47 14.65
CA ALA A 316 10.90 7.57 15.78
C ALA A 316 12.34 7.39 16.29
N ILE A 317 12.51 6.87 17.50
CA ILE A 317 13.82 6.67 18.10
C ILE A 317 14.11 5.18 18.21
N VAL A 318 15.25 4.77 17.68
CA VAL A 318 15.89 3.49 17.96
C VAL A 318 16.83 3.68 19.15
N GLU A 319 16.60 2.94 20.23
CA GLU A 319 17.34 3.03 21.50
C GLU A 319 17.97 1.67 21.82
N TYR A 320 19.29 1.64 21.98
CA TYR A 320 20.00 0.43 22.33
C TYR A 320 19.95 0.16 23.84
N ALA A 321 19.41 -0.99 24.22
CA ALA A 321 19.30 -1.43 25.60
C ALA A 321 20.68 -1.64 26.26
N GLY A 322 20.72 -1.53 27.60
CA GLY A 322 21.86 -1.96 28.41
C GLY A 322 22.66 -0.84 29.11
N GLY A 323 22.28 0.43 28.97
CA GLY A 323 22.89 1.53 29.73
C GLY A 323 22.21 2.88 29.52
N PRO A 324 22.65 3.93 30.25
CA PRO A 324 22.00 5.24 30.21
C PRO A 324 22.16 5.89 28.84
N ALA A 325 21.14 6.62 28.40
CA ALA A 325 21.21 7.40 27.15
C ALA A 325 22.43 8.34 27.20
N THR A 326 23.39 8.10 26.31
CA THR A 326 24.70 8.78 26.35
C THR A 326 24.73 10.09 25.55
N SER A 327 23.75 10.29 24.65
CA SER A 327 23.67 11.46 23.76
C SER A 327 22.26 11.66 23.18
N PRO A 328 21.95 12.85 22.60
CA PRO A 328 20.75 13.04 21.78
C PRO A 328 20.74 12.08 20.58
N PRO A 329 19.55 11.64 20.09
CA PRO A 329 19.49 10.74 18.94
C PRO A 329 20.07 11.37 17.67
N MET A 330 20.88 10.60 16.94
CA MET A 330 21.47 11.04 15.67
C MET A 330 20.43 11.01 14.54
N LEU A 331 20.34 12.08 13.74
CA LEU A 331 19.53 12.11 12.53
C LEU A 331 20.27 11.49 11.34
N PRO A 332 19.60 10.73 10.47
CA PRO A 332 20.18 10.29 9.21
C PRO A 332 20.31 11.46 8.22
N GLU A 333 21.32 11.40 7.35
CA GLU A 333 21.34 12.22 6.14
C GLU A 333 20.28 11.67 5.17
N MET A 334 19.22 12.46 4.96
CA MET A 334 18.10 12.10 4.09
C MET A 334 18.37 12.57 2.65
N PRO A 335 17.89 11.83 1.63
CA PRO A 335 17.89 12.33 0.25
C PRO A 335 17.11 13.64 0.14
N GLU A 336 17.36 14.41 -0.92
CA GLU A 336 16.45 15.50 -1.30
C GLU A 336 15.07 14.93 -1.64
N TYR A 337 14.00 15.66 -1.30
CA TYR A 337 12.62 15.19 -1.53
C TYR A 337 12.34 14.87 -3.00
N ASN A 338 13.10 15.43 -3.93
CA ASN A 338 12.96 15.23 -5.37
C ASN A 338 14.02 14.30 -5.99
N ASP A 339 14.80 13.57 -5.17
CA ASP A 339 15.83 12.62 -5.62
C ASP A 339 15.23 11.40 -6.32
N THR A 340 14.88 11.64 -7.57
CA THR A 340 14.26 10.72 -8.50
C THR A 340 15.20 9.58 -8.88
N ALA A 341 16.52 9.81 -8.84
CA ALA A 341 17.51 8.78 -9.15
C ALA A 341 17.60 7.75 -8.02
N THR A 342 17.61 8.19 -6.76
CA THR A 342 17.57 7.28 -5.60
C THR A 342 16.25 6.51 -5.53
N ALA A 343 15.12 7.19 -5.74
CA ALA A 343 13.82 6.54 -5.84
C ALA A 343 13.79 5.44 -6.92
N HIS A 344 14.15 5.79 -8.16
CA HIS A 344 14.19 4.84 -9.27
C HIS A 344 15.04 3.62 -8.95
N ARG A 345 16.28 3.84 -8.49
CA ARG A 345 17.25 2.77 -8.22
C ARG A 345 16.75 1.76 -7.20
N PHE A 346 16.12 2.22 -6.10
CA PHE A 346 15.56 1.32 -5.10
C PHE A 346 14.45 0.45 -5.71
N LEU A 347 13.57 1.07 -6.48
CA LEU A 347 12.32 0.44 -6.93
C LEU A 347 12.53 -0.50 -8.13
N SER A 348 13.48 -0.20 -9.02
CA SER A 348 13.73 -0.98 -10.24
C SER A 348 14.80 -2.07 -10.09
N ASN A 349 15.70 -1.99 -9.10
CA ASN A 349 16.79 -2.96 -8.95
C ASN A 349 16.46 -4.19 -8.09
N MET A 350 15.30 -4.20 -7.41
CA MET A 350 14.86 -5.38 -6.67
C MET A 350 14.43 -6.49 -7.64
N THR A 351 14.92 -7.70 -7.41
CA THR A 351 14.60 -8.90 -8.21
C THR A 351 14.11 -10.01 -7.31
N ALA A 352 13.27 -10.90 -7.85
CA ALA A 352 12.66 -11.98 -7.07
C ALA A 352 13.69 -13.05 -6.66
N LEU A 353 13.54 -13.60 -5.45
CA LEU A 353 14.40 -14.67 -4.95
C LEU A 353 14.20 -15.98 -5.71
N VAL A 354 12.97 -16.27 -6.13
CA VAL A 354 12.61 -17.52 -6.82
C VAL A 354 12.41 -17.23 -8.32
N PRO A 355 13.41 -17.51 -9.18
CA PRO A 355 13.22 -17.45 -10.62
C PRO A 355 12.32 -18.61 -11.05
N ASN A 356 11.49 -18.41 -12.09
CA ASN A 356 10.69 -19.42 -12.83
C ASN A 356 9.17 -19.43 -12.64
N ARG A 357 8.50 -18.29 -12.51
CA ARG A 357 7.02 -18.23 -12.60
C ARG A 357 6.45 -17.23 -13.60
N VAL A 358 7.27 -16.57 -14.41
CA VAL A 358 6.80 -15.54 -15.37
C VAL A 358 6.16 -16.22 -16.59
N PRO A 359 4.86 -16.03 -16.86
CA PRO A 359 4.26 -16.51 -18.09
C PRO A 359 4.91 -15.86 -19.32
N LEU A 360 5.27 -16.65 -20.33
CA LEU A 360 5.87 -16.14 -21.58
C LEU A 360 4.84 -15.92 -22.69
N ALA A 361 3.71 -16.62 -22.63
CA ALA A 361 2.60 -16.44 -23.56
C ALA A 361 1.61 -15.44 -22.97
N VAL A 362 1.32 -14.37 -23.71
CA VAL A 362 0.37 -13.32 -23.32
C VAL A 362 -0.91 -13.47 -24.13
N ASP A 363 -2.06 -13.53 -23.46
CA ASP A 363 -3.37 -13.62 -24.11
C ASP A 363 -3.98 -12.24 -24.40
N THR A 364 -3.64 -11.24 -23.59
CA THR A 364 -4.19 -9.89 -23.68
C THR A 364 -3.11 -8.85 -23.39
N HIS A 365 -2.95 -7.90 -24.31
CA HIS A 365 -2.10 -6.73 -24.13
C HIS A 365 -2.97 -5.51 -23.85
N MET A 366 -2.60 -4.75 -22.82
CA MET A 366 -3.24 -3.48 -22.48
C MET A 366 -2.18 -2.38 -22.41
N PHE A 367 -2.48 -1.24 -22.98
CA PHE A 367 -1.75 0.01 -22.82
C PHE A 367 -2.69 1.00 -22.14
N VAL A 368 -2.41 1.33 -20.89
CA VAL A 368 -3.29 2.11 -20.03
C VAL A 368 -2.60 3.42 -19.67
N THR A 369 -3.07 4.53 -20.22
CA THR A 369 -2.62 5.84 -19.79
C THR A 369 -3.19 6.16 -18.42
N VAL A 370 -2.38 6.74 -17.55
CA VAL A 370 -2.77 7.24 -16.22
C VAL A 370 -2.60 8.74 -16.23
N SER A 371 -3.68 9.46 -15.94
CA SER A 371 -3.73 10.90 -16.13
C SER A 371 -4.44 11.60 -14.99
N MET A 372 -3.90 12.74 -14.59
CA MET A 372 -4.66 13.79 -13.92
C MET A 372 -5.19 14.78 -14.96
N GLY A 373 -6.29 15.43 -14.63
CA GLY A 373 -7.00 16.30 -15.55
C GLY A 373 -8.19 17.00 -14.89
N ASP A 374 -9.17 17.34 -15.72
CA ASP A 374 -10.43 17.91 -15.26
C ASP A 374 -11.65 17.24 -15.91
N THR A 375 -12.81 17.38 -15.27
CA THR A 375 -14.10 16.88 -15.77
C THR A 375 -15.18 17.93 -15.57
N PHE A 376 -16.33 17.76 -16.22
CA PHE A 376 -17.51 18.56 -15.94
C PHE A 376 -17.93 18.48 -14.47
N CYS A 377 -18.43 19.61 -14.00
CA CYS A 377 -19.06 19.75 -12.69
C CYS A 377 -20.25 18.82 -12.51
N GLY A 378 -20.33 18.20 -11.33
CA GLY A 378 -21.54 17.56 -10.86
C GLY A 378 -22.54 18.58 -10.29
N PRO A 379 -23.82 18.19 -10.11
CA PRO A 379 -24.87 19.08 -9.62
C PRO A 379 -24.58 19.72 -8.25
N GLU A 380 -23.86 19.01 -7.38
CA GLU A 380 -23.55 19.47 -6.02
C GLU A 380 -22.30 20.36 -5.94
N GLN A 381 -21.57 20.51 -7.05
CA GLN A 381 -20.27 21.17 -7.08
C GLN A 381 -20.44 22.62 -7.54
N THR A 382 -20.37 23.56 -6.61
CA THR A 382 -20.70 24.97 -6.89
C THR A 382 -19.48 25.90 -6.85
N MET A 383 -18.50 25.66 -5.96
CA MET A 383 -17.41 26.62 -5.74
C MET A 383 -16.42 26.73 -6.91
N GLU A 384 -15.73 25.65 -7.27
CA GLU A 384 -14.77 25.70 -8.39
C GLU A 384 -15.49 25.84 -9.74
N CYS A 385 -16.69 25.27 -9.82
CA CYS A 385 -17.56 25.32 -10.99
C CYS A 385 -17.99 26.75 -11.37
N ASN A 386 -18.18 27.64 -10.40
CA ASN A 386 -18.47 29.05 -10.67
C ASN A 386 -17.29 29.81 -11.28
N LYS A 387 -16.04 29.32 -11.11
CA LYS A 387 -14.84 29.95 -11.65
C LYS A 387 -14.44 29.37 -13.01
N ASN A 388 -14.23 28.05 -13.05
CA ASN A 388 -13.55 27.39 -14.15
C ASN A 388 -14.46 26.45 -14.97
N ARG A 389 -15.72 26.24 -14.53
CA ARG A 389 -16.71 25.33 -15.13
C ARG A 389 -16.30 23.84 -15.19
N THR A 390 -15.13 23.50 -14.64
CA THR A 390 -14.62 22.14 -14.51
C THR A 390 -14.06 21.94 -13.10
N ILE A 391 -13.83 20.68 -12.72
CA ILE A 391 -13.26 20.26 -11.44
C ILE A 391 -12.11 19.30 -11.68
N PHE A 392 -11.22 19.15 -10.70
CA PHE A 392 -10.12 18.20 -10.77
C PHE A 392 -10.63 16.75 -10.90
N ALA A 393 -9.94 15.95 -11.73
CA ALA A 393 -10.23 14.53 -11.94
C ALA A 393 -8.96 13.75 -12.27
N SER A 394 -9.05 12.43 -12.14
CA SER A 394 -8.07 11.49 -12.67
C SER A 394 -8.77 10.46 -13.55
N SER A 395 -8.00 9.82 -14.44
CA SER A 395 -8.54 8.83 -15.38
C SER A 395 -7.51 7.77 -15.77
N MET A 396 -8.03 6.63 -16.21
CA MET A 396 -7.27 5.60 -16.90
C MET A 396 -7.84 5.44 -18.32
N ASN A 397 -7.00 5.53 -19.36
CA ASN A 397 -7.44 5.57 -20.76
C ASN A 397 -8.58 6.58 -21.02
N ASN A 398 -8.49 7.75 -20.38
CA ASN A 398 -9.50 8.82 -20.43
C ASN A 398 -10.89 8.44 -19.88
N ALA A 399 -10.99 7.37 -19.09
CA ALA A 399 -12.19 7.05 -18.32
C ALA A 399 -11.96 7.43 -16.84
N SER A 400 -12.68 8.44 -16.36
CA SER A 400 -12.65 8.83 -14.94
C SER A 400 -13.64 7.98 -14.16
N PHE A 401 -13.14 7.07 -13.34
CA PHE A 401 -14.00 6.08 -12.69
C PHE A 401 -14.91 6.73 -11.64
N ILE A 402 -16.21 6.44 -11.71
CA ILE A 402 -17.19 6.78 -10.67
C ILE A 402 -17.83 5.51 -10.11
N LEU A 403 -17.97 5.45 -8.79
CA LEU A 403 -18.64 4.33 -8.13
C LEU A 403 -20.15 4.34 -8.45
N PRO A 404 -20.77 3.16 -8.62
CA PRO A 404 -22.22 3.08 -8.73
C PRO A 404 -22.88 3.49 -7.41
N ASN A 405 -24.10 4.02 -7.47
CA ASN A 405 -24.84 4.54 -6.32
C ASN A 405 -26.05 3.69 -5.91
N THR A 406 -26.41 2.66 -6.68
CA THR A 406 -27.59 1.82 -6.43
C THR A 406 -27.24 0.50 -5.75
N THR A 407 -26.26 -0.23 -6.27
CA THR A 407 -25.80 -1.53 -5.76
C THR A 407 -24.31 -1.70 -6.08
N SER A 408 -23.64 -2.61 -5.37
CA SER A 408 -22.24 -2.91 -5.66
C SER A 408 -22.08 -3.64 -7.00
N MET A 409 -20.93 -3.44 -7.66
CA MET A 409 -20.65 -4.04 -8.96
C MET A 409 -20.64 -5.58 -8.90
N LEU A 410 -20.12 -6.17 -7.82
CA LEU A 410 -20.12 -7.61 -7.61
C LEU A 410 -21.54 -8.16 -7.43
N GLU A 411 -22.39 -7.48 -6.66
CA GLU A 411 -23.79 -7.87 -6.49
C GLU A 411 -24.56 -7.78 -7.82
N ALA A 412 -24.37 -6.69 -8.57
CA ALA A 412 -24.96 -6.52 -9.91
C ALA A 412 -24.52 -7.62 -10.88
N MET A 413 -23.22 -7.96 -10.87
CA MET A 413 -22.67 -9.06 -11.67
C MET A 413 -23.30 -10.40 -11.27
N TYR A 414 -23.37 -10.70 -9.97
CA TYR A 414 -23.87 -11.97 -9.45
C TYR A 414 -25.36 -12.17 -9.74
N LYS A 415 -26.16 -11.10 -9.65
CA LYS A 415 -27.61 -11.12 -9.97
C LYS A 415 -27.91 -11.04 -11.47
N GLY A 416 -26.91 -10.79 -12.31
CA GLY A 416 -27.11 -10.55 -13.74
C GLY A 416 -27.83 -9.23 -14.05
N SER A 417 -27.82 -8.26 -13.13
CA SER A 417 -28.51 -6.97 -13.25
C SER A 417 -27.51 -5.83 -13.34
N ILE A 418 -26.67 -5.86 -14.39
CA ILE A 418 -25.57 -4.88 -14.57
C ILE A 418 -26.04 -3.56 -15.21
N ASP A 419 -27.22 -3.56 -15.83
CA ASP A 419 -27.77 -2.40 -16.52
C ASP A 419 -27.95 -1.22 -15.55
N GLY A 420 -27.37 -0.07 -15.91
CA GLY A 420 -27.36 1.12 -15.06
C GLY A 420 -26.34 1.09 -13.91
N VAL A 421 -25.52 0.03 -13.78
CA VAL A 421 -24.46 -0.08 -12.76
C VAL A 421 -23.08 0.11 -13.37
N TYR A 422 -22.73 -0.64 -14.42
CA TYR A 422 -21.45 -0.52 -15.12
C TYR A 422 -21.52 -1.09 -16.54
N THR A 423 -20.54 -0.74 -17.39
CA THR A 423 -20.36 -1.30 -18.73
C THR A 423 -19.06 -2.10 -18.85
N ARG A 424 -19.00 -3.07 -19.77
CA ARG A 424 -17.87 -4.01 -19.93
C ARG A 424 -16.86 -3.61 -21.02
N ASP A 425 -16.82 -2.32 -21.34
CA ASP A 425 -16.11 -1.75 -22.49
C ASP A 425 -14.94 -0.85 -22.07
N PHE A 426 -14.27 -1.14 -20.95
CA PHE A 426 -13.02 -0.46 -20.63
C PHE A 426 -11.99 -0.76 -21.74
N PRO A 427 -11.38 0.26 -22.37
CA PRO A 427 -10.56 0.06 -23.55
C PRO A 427 -9.16 -0.46 -23.20
N ASP A 428 -8.64 -1.35 -24.04
CA ASP A 428 -7.28 -1.88 -23.90
C ASP A 428 -6.20 -0.86 -24.27
N THR A 429 -6.55 0.19 -25.00
CA THR A 429 -5.64 1.27 -25.43
C THR A 429 -6.29 2.63 -25.22
N PRO A 430 -5.52 3.73 -25.07
CA PRO A 430 -6.06 5.06 -24.95
C PRO A 430 -6.80 5.45 -26.24
N PRO A 431 -7.90 6.23 -26.13
CA PRO A 431 -8.70 6.63 -27.29
C PRO A 431 -7.96 7.62 -28.20
N ILE A 432 -6.95 8.31 -27.68
CA ILE A 432 -6.14 9.29 -28.41
C ILE A 432 -4.67 9.02 -28.10
N VAL A 433 -3.86 8.91 -29.15
CA VAL A 433 -2.40 8.80 -29.06
C VAL A 433 -1.80 10.19 -29.20
N PHE A 434 -0.89 10.52 -28.29
CA PHE A 434 -0.12 11.77 -28.28
C PHE A 434 1.22 11.52 -27.60
N ASP A 435 2.11 12.52 -27.58
CA ASP A 435 3.29 12.45 -26.72
C ASP A 435 2.86 12.58 -25.26
N TYR A 436 2.70 11.45 -24.58
CA TYR A 436 2.20 11.40 -23.21
C TYR A 436 3.09 12.14 -22.22
N THR A 437 4.38 12.28 -22.53
CA THR A 437 5.41 12.82 -21.64
C THR A 437 5.89 14.22 -21.99
N ALA A 438 5.45 14.79 -23.12
CA ALA A 438 5.74 16.17 -23.52
C ALA A 438 5.36 17.18 -22.42
N ASP A 439 6.02 18.33 -22.40
CA ASP A 439 5.70 19.41 -21.47
C ASP A 439 4.23 19.86 -21.61
N ALA A 440 3.53 20.12 -20.51
CA ALA A 440 2.11 20.48 -20.52
C ALA A 440 1.84 21.74 -21.38
N SER A 441 2.81 22.66 -21.47
CA SER A 441 2.75 23.85 -22.33
C SER A 441 2.76 23.54 -23.83
N GLU A 442 3.21 22.34 -24.21
CA GLU A 442 3.28 21.85 -25.58
C GLU A 442 2.04 21.01 -25.96
N GLN A 443 1.20 20.67 -24.97
CA GLN A 443 0.04 19.82 -25.15
C GLN A 443 -1.24 20.63 -25.34
N ASN A 444 -2.15 20.11 -26.18
CA ASN A 444 -3.46 20.73 -26.38
C ASN A 444 -4.26 20.69 -25.07
N ALA A 445 -4.71 21.86 -24.60
CA ALA A 445 -5.44 22.02 -23.35
C ALA A 445 -6.72 21.17 -23.24
N THR A 446 -7.27 20.66 -24.36
CA THR A 446 -8.43 19.77 -24.34
C THR A 446 -8.09 18.33 -23.94
N LEU A 447 -6.82 17.90 -24.04
CA LEU A 447 -6.40 16.53 -23.73
C LEU A 447 -6.49 16.18 -22.24
N LYS A 448 -6.46 17.19 -21.35
CA LYS A 448 -6.63 16.99 -19.90
C LYS A 448 -8.09 16.75 -19.50
N HIS A 449 -9.04 16.97 -20.41
CA HIS A 449 -10.45 16.80 -20.10
C HIS A 449 -10.86 15.34 -20.21
N THR A 450 -11.51 14.82 -19.16
CA THR A 450 -11.93 13.44 -19.06
C THR A 450 -13.41 13.29 -18.73
N PHE A 451 -13.95 12.10 -18.94
CA PHE A 451 -15.37 11.81 -18.77
C PHE A 451 -15.59 10.77 -17.67
N LYS A 452 -16.51 11.10 -16.75
CA LYS A 452 -16.93 10.15 -15.71
C LYS A 452 -17.62 8.95 -16.33
N SER A 453 -17.20 7.76 -15.94
CA SER A 453 -17.85 6.51 -16.36
C SER A 453 -17.53 5.37 -15.40
N THR A 454 -18.36 4.33 -15.40
CA THR A 454 -18.14 3.09 -14.63
C THR A 454 -17.91 1.96 -15.62
N LYS A 455 -16.66 1.82 -16.07
CA LYS A 455 -16.25 0.83 -17.08
C LYS A 455 -15.40 -0.26 -16.43
N VAL A 456 -15.59 -1.50 -16.86
CA VAL A 456 -14.76 -2.64 -16.46
C VAL A 456 -14.19 -3.36 -17.67
N LYS A 457 -13.03 -4.00 -17.48
CA LYS A 457 -12.48 -4.98 -18.42
C LYS A 457 -12.91 -6.38 -17.97
N THR A 458 -13.54 -7.14 -18.87
CA THR A 458 -13.83 -8.56 -18.64
C THR A 458 -12.73 -9.39 -19.28
N LEU A 459 -12.17 -10.33 -18.51
CA LEU A 459 -11.14 -11.26 -18.96
C LEU A 459 -11.67 -12.69 -18.85
N LYS A 460 -11.15 -13.59 -19.69
CA LYS A 460 -11.42 -15.02 -19.51
C LYS A 460 -10.63 -15.50 -18.28
N TYR A 461 -11.22 -16.45 -17.56
CA TYR A 461 -10.50 -17.11 -16.47
C TYR A 461 -9.19 -17.70 -17.00
N ASN A 462 -8.11 -17.54 -16.24
CA ASN A 462 -6.76 -18.02 -16.57
C ASN A 462 -6.09 -17.32 -17.78
N SER A 463 -6.57 -16.14 -18.20
CA SER A 463 -5.85 -15.33 -19.19
C SER A 463 -4.62 -14.65 -18.58
N THR A 464 -3.49 -14.72 -19.29
CA THR A 464 -2.30 -13.93 -18.97
C THR A 464 -2.43 -12.54 -19.58
N VAL A 465 -2.24 -11.50 -18.76
CA VAL A 465 -2.40 -10.10 -19.20
C VAL A 465 -1.10 -9.34 -19.04
N GLN A 466 -0.56 -8.84 -20.15
CA GLN A 466 0.49 -7.82 -20.10
C GLN A 466 -0.16 -6.44 -20.10
N MET A 467 0.11 -5.64 -19.08
CA MET A 467 -0.36 -4.27 -18.98
C MET A 467 0.83 -3.30 -18.93
N VAL A 468 0.82 -2.32 -19.81
CA VAL A 468 1.72 -1.17 -19.78
C VAL A 468 0.95 0.01 -19.18
N LEU A 469 1.41 0.50 -18.04
CA LEU A 469 0.91 1.70 -17.39
C LEU A 469 1.76 2.88 -17.87
N GLN A 470 1.17 3.77 -18.66
CA GLN A 470 1.81 4.97 -19.21
C GLN A 470 1.34 6.20 -18.46
N ASN A 471 2.20 6.79 -17.64
CA ASN A 471 1.92 8.08 -17.03
C ASN A 471 1.89 9.19 -18.08
N THR A 472 1.02 10.18 -17.86
CA THR A 472 0.94 11.38 -18.71
C THR A 472 1.37 12.62 -17.94
N ARG A 473 1.78 13.66 -18.67
CA ARG A 473 2.17 14.97 -18.09
C ARG A 473 1.13 16.06 -18.37
N LEU A 474 -0.15 15.70 -18.38
CA LEU A 474 -1.25 16.62 -18.71
C LEU A 474 -1.46 17.73 -17.68
N VAL A 475 -1.23 17.44 -16.40
CA VAL A 475 -1.32 18.43 -15.29
C VAL A 475 0.02 18.60 -14.61
N SER A 476 0.63 17.50 -14.15
CA SER A 476 1.96 17.51 -13.54
C SER A 476 2.65 16.18 -13.80
N LYS A 477 3.96 16.14 -13.57
CA LYS A 477 4.74 14.89 -13.59
C LYS A 477 4.67 14.26 -12.19
N GLU A 478 3.71 13.37 -11.98
CA GLU A 478 3.46 12.77 -10.66
C GLU A 478 3.72 11.27 -10.60
N SER A 479 3.96 10.74 -9.40
CA SER A 479 4.09 9.32 -9.16
C SER A 479 2.74 8.72 -8.74
N HIS A 480 2.27 7.68 -9.43
CA HIS A 480 1.00 7.02 -9.12
C HIS A 480 1.24 5.58 -8.63
N PRO A 481 1.03 5.26 -7.33
CA PRO A 481 1.03 3.89 -6.83
C PRO A 481 -0.18 3.11 -7.37
N MET A 482 0.05 2.31 -8.40
CA MET A 482 -0.97 1.48 -9.03
C MET A 482 -1.06 0.14 -8.29
N HIS A 483 -2.21 -0.11 -7.69
CA HIS A 483 -2.52 -1.32 -6.93
C HIS A 483 -3.58 -2.16 -7.65
N LEU A 484 -3.39 -3.49 -7.64
CA LEU A 484 -4.35 -4.45 -8.16
C LEU A 484 -4.89 -5.33 -7.01
N HIS A 485 -6.20 -5.28 -6.79
CA HIS A 485 -6.88 -6.13 -5.82
C HIS A 485 -6.90 -7.60 -6.31
N GLY A 486 -6.82 -8.55 -5.38
CA GLY A 486 -6.99 -9.98 -5.66
C GLY A 486 -5.81 -10.67 -6.38
N PHE A 487 -4.82 -9.92 -6.83
CA PHE A 487 -3.69 -10.43 -7.59
C PHE A 487 -2.39 -9.73 -7.20
N ASN A 488 -1.29 -10.45 -7.34
CA ASN A 488 0.01 -9.86 -7.58
C ASN A 488 0.29 -9.87 -9.09
N PHE A 489 1.32 -9.15 -9.50
CA PHE A 489 1.83 -9.11 -10.87
C PHE A 489 3.36 -9.00 -10.86
N PHE A 490 3.99 -9.46 -11.94
CA PHE A 490 5.42 -9.31 -12.18
C PHE A 490 5.70 -7.94 -12.79
N VAL A 491 6.61 -7.17 -12.20
CA VAL A 491 7.09 -5.91 -12.78
C VAL A 491 8.22 -6.22 -13.77
N LEU A 492 7.90 -6.20 -15.06
CA LEU A 492 8.82 -6.61 -16.12
C LEU A 492 9.89 -5.56 -16.41
N ALA A 493 9.48 -4.29 -16.48
CA ALA A 493 10.38 -3.17 -16.69
C ALA A 493 9.74 -1.86 -16.27
N GLN A 494 10.59 -0.89 -15.94
CA GLN A 494 10.19 0.49 -15.67
C GLN A 494 11.16 1.43 -16.40
N GLY A 495 10.62 2.47 -17.05
CA GLY A 495 11.39 3.36 -17.88
C GLY A 495 10.83 4.77 -17.97
N PHE A 496 11.65 5.67 -18.50
CA PHE A 496 11.30 7.07 -18.78
C PHE A 496 10.96 7.26 -20.27
N GLY A 497 10.21 8.32 -20.57
CA GLY A 497 9.62 8.58 -21.89
C GLY A 497 8.33 7.80 -22.17
N ASN A 498 7.84 7.93 -23.39
CA ASN A 498 6.74 7.11 -23.89
C ASN A 498 7.23 5.68 -24.12
N TYR A 499 6.45 4.69 -23.68
CA TYR A 499 6.74 3.29 -23.99
C TYR A 499 6.71 3.06 -25.50
N ASN A 500 7.72 2.35 -25.98
CA ASN A 500 7.83 1.94 -27.37
C ASN A 500 7.72 0.41 -27.46
N GLU A 501 6.60 -0.05 -28.02
CA GLU A 501 6.30 -1.48 -28.16
C GLU A 501 7.29 -2.27 -29.02
N THR A 502 8.11 -1.59 -29.83
CA THR A 502 9.13 -2.24 -30.66
C THR A 502 10.45 -2.41 -29.92
N THR A 503 10.85 -1.43 -29.10
CA THR A 503 12.20 -1.40 -28.49
C THR A 503 12.23 -1.76 -27.02
N ASP A 504 11.16 -1.47 -26.27
CA ASP A 504 11.14 -1.64 -24.83
C ASP A 504 10.91 -3.08 -24.35
N PRO A 505 10.22 -3.98 -25.09
CA PRO A 505 10.15 -5.39 -24.70
C PRO A 505 11.52 -6.06 -24.52
N ALA A 506 12.55 -5.60 -25.24
CA ALA A 506 13.92 -6.10 -25.08
C ALA A 506 14.54 -5.74 -23.70
N LYS A 507 13.94 -4.80 -22.97
CA LYS A 507 14.35 -4.39 -21.62
C LYS A 507 13.65 -5.19 -20.52
N PHE A 508 12.69 -6.05 -20.86
CA PHE A 508 11.93 -6.80 -19.87
C PHE A 508 12.82 -7.79 -19.13
N ASN A 509 12.74 -7.76 -17.81
CA ASN A 509 13.19 -8.84 -16.97
C ASN A 509 12.15 -9.97 -17.01
N LEU A 510 12.45 -11.00 -17.80
CA LEU A 510 11.64 -12.23 -17.89
C LEU A 510 12.24 -13.39 -17.09
N VAL A 511 13.30 -13.13 -16.31
CA VAL A 511 14.03 -14.16 -15.57
C VAL A 511 13.61 -14.15 -14.10
N ASP A 512 13.73 -12.99 -13.45
CA ASP A 512 13.45 -12.80 -12.03
C ASP A 512 12.80 -11.43 -11.71
N PRO A 513 11.78 -10.99 -12.47
CA PRO A 513 11.07 -9.76 -12.16
C PRO A 513 10.44 -9.85 -10.78
N GLN A 514 10.48 -8.76 -10.03
CA GLN A 514 9.87 -8.72 -8.71
C GLN A 514 8.34 -8.82 -8.84
N GLU A 515 7.76 -9.74 -8.08
CA GLU A 515 6.31 -9.85 -7.89
C GLU A 515 5.85 -8.81 -6.86
N ARG A 516 4.76 -8.09 -7.16
CA ARG A 516 4.20 -6.99 -6.36
C ARG A 516 2.68 -7.00 -6.43
N ASN A 517 2.00 -6.40 -5.44
CA ASN A 517 0.59 -6.00 -5.59
C ASN A 517 0.44 -4.51 -5.89
N THR A 518 1.49 -3.71 -5.63
CA THR A 518 1.50 -2.28 -5.86
C THR A 518 2.79 -1.87 -6.55
N VAL A 519 2.67 -1.26 -7.72
CA VAL A 519 3.80 -0.66 -8.44
C VAL A 519 3.57 0.83 -8.55
N ALA A 520 4.53 1.61 -8.08
CA ALA A 520 4.49 3.04 -8.33
C ALA A 520 4.96 3.33 -9.76
N GLY A 521 4.08 3.93 -10.56
CA GLY A 521 4.42 4.55 -11.83
C GLY A 521 5.06 5.89 -11.52
N PHE A 522 6.39 5.96 -11.58
CA PHE A 522 7.11 7.01 -10.89
C PHE A 522 7.15 8.34 -11.63
N GLY A 523 7.28 9.40 -10.85
CA GLY A 523 8.08 10.57 -11.20
C GLY A 523 9.47 10.35 -11.80
N SER A 524 9.98 9.13 -11.64
CA SER A 524 11.19 8.58 -12.23
C SER A 524 10.93 7.55 -13.33
N CYS A 525 9.69 7.24 -13.70
CA CYS A 525 9.34 6.28 -14.76
C CYS A 525 7.96 6.62 -15.31
N THR A 526 7.92 7.09 -16.54
CA THR A 526 6.67 7.40 -17.22
C THR A 526 6.02 6.17 -17.84
N ALA A 527 6.70 5.02 -17.88
CA ALA A 527 6.10 3.77 -18.29
C ALA A 527 6.53 2.59 -17.40
N THR A 528 5.56 1.74 -17.03
CA THR A 528 5.78 0.48 -16.31
C THR A 528 5.10 -0.64 -17.06
N SER A 529 5.85 -1.70 -17.41
CA SER A 529 5.29 -2.94 -17.95
C SER A 529 5.13 -3.97 -16.84
N MET A 530 3.93 -4.51 -16.69
CA MET A 530 3.61 -5.56 -15.73
C MET A 530 2.88 -6.73 -16.37
N LEU A 531 2.96 -7.89 -15.72
CA LEU A 531 2.36 -9.14 -16.18
C LEU A 531 1.55 -9.77 -15.04
N ILE A 532 0.25 -9.97 -15.27
CA ILE A 532 -0.73 -10.50 -14.31
C ILE A 532 -1.02 -11.97 -14.62
#